data_AF-A0A2G5T6S9-F1
#
_entry.id   AF-A0A2G5T6S9-F1
#
_cell.length_a   1.000
_cell.length_b   1.000
_cell.length_c   1.000
_cell.angle_alpha   90.00
_cell.angle_beta   90.00
_cell.angle_gamma   90.00
#
_symmetry.space_group_name_H-M   'P 1'
#
loop_
_entity.id
_entity.type
_entity.pdbx_description
1 polymer ?
#
loop_
_entity_poly.entity_id
_entity_poly.type
_entity_poly.pdbx_seq_one_letter_code
_entity_poly.pdbx_strand_id
1 'polypeptide(L)'
;MEVLYLTYGIPSIILTLFFLIFLNRNEFKYSFYRIVQCDLIVNVFCFLNGWFSRFCKWTFTAPMMLVVYENFYFAFHLNQFSINFFYNLQSTKSALWSRIFYWMSLTYFSVILFINILTIISIKTRYNKKSASEKTRRMMINLTLITSINSSIFFVVFIWQSVGKSIMELQTYMASMYVLSDSMTLLLPYMLLVFDRNVRKALAKTIGSKAVWLARSLGTDSSLMRNTSVINVISTKST
;
A
#
# COMPACT_ATOMS: atom_id res chain seq x y z
N MET A 1 -22.14 8.88 2.17
CA MET A 1 -21.07 8.92 1.16
C MET A 1 -19.82 9.61 1.69
N GLU A 2 -19.92 10.82 2.25
CA GLU A 2 -18.77 11.59 2.75
C GLU A 2 -17.91 10.86 3.78
N VAL A 3 -18.52 10.21 4.78
CA VAL A 3 -17.77 9.46 5.81
C VAL A 3 -16.95 8.31 5.21
N LEU A 4 -17.51 7.57 4.24
CA LEU A 4 -16.80 6.47 3.56
C LEU A 4 -15.53 6.97 2.84
N TYR A 5 -15.60 8.16 2.23
CA TYR A 5 -14.45 8.79 1.56
C TYR A 5 -13.41 9.36 2.52
N LEU A 6 -13.76 9.61 3.78
CA LEU A 6 -12.79 9.97 4.81
C LEU A 6 -12.07 8.75 5.37
N THR A 7 -12.78 7.62 5.49
CA THR A 7 -12.29 6.46 6.23
C THR A 7 -11.63 5.39 5.36
N TYR A 8 -11.93 5.31 4.06
CA TYR A 8 -11.40 4.23 3.21
C TYR A 8 -9.87 4.21 3.09
N GLY A 9 -9.21 5.38 3.18
CA GLY A 9 -7.76 5.50 3.11
C GLY A 9 -7.04 5.16 4.43
N ILE A 10 -7.76 5.04 5.54
CA ILE A 10 -7.20 4.82 6.88
C ILE A 10 -6.43 3.48 6.97
N PRO A 11 -6.97 2.34 6.52
CA PRO A 11 -6.22 1.08 6.55
C PRO A 11 -4.93 1.16 5.73
N SER A 12 -4.99 1.81 4.57
CA SER A 12 -3.86 1.95 3.65
C SER A 12 -2.76 2.84 4.22
N ILE A 13 -3.09 3.97 4.86
CA ILE A 13 -2.08 4.83 5.49
C ILE A 13 -1.44 4.15 6.71
N ILE A 14 -2.22 3.39 7.49
CA ILE A 14 -1.66 2.58 8.60
C ILE A 14 -0.64 1.57 8.06
N LEU A 15 -0.96 0.91 6.95
CA LEU A 15 -0.04 -0.01 6.30
C LEU A 15 1.22 0.70 5.79
N THR A 16 1.09 1.87 5.18
CA THR A 16 2.23 2.70 4.72
C THR A 16 3.15 3.08 5.88
N LEU A 17 2.58 3.53 7.01
CA LEU A 17 3.34 3.87 8.22
C LEU A 17 4.04 2.65 8.82
N PHE A 18 3.36 1.50 8.86
CA PHE A 18 3.98 0.23 9.26
C PHE A 18 5.20 -0.08 8.39
N PHE A 19 5.08 0.05 7.06
CA PHE A 19 6.17 -0.21 6.12
C PHE A 19 7.34 0.75 6.27
N LEU A 20 7.07 2.02 6.57
CA LEU A 20 8.11 3.01 6.87
C LEU A 20 9.00 2.57 8.04
N ILE A 21 8.38 2.13 9.14
CA ILE A 21 9.09 1.64 10.33
C ILE A 21 9.76 0.29 10.03
N PHE A 22 9.05 -0.62 9.34
CA PHE A 22 9.53 -1.95 9.02
C PHE A 22 10.78 -1.95 8.13
N LEU A 23 10.80 -1.09 7.12
CA LEU A 23 11.95 -0.92 6.22
C LEU A 23 13.14 -0.23 6.87
N ASN A 24 13.00 0.36 8.08
CA ASN A 24 14.13 0.98 8.77
C ASN A 24 15.04 -0.04 9.49
N ARG A 25 14.72 -1.33 9.42
CA ARG A 25 15.54 -2.39 10.03
C ARG A 25 16.87 -2.58 9.32
N ASN A 26 17.85 -3.08 10.05
CA ASN A 26 19.20 -3.37 9.55
C ASN A 26 19.24 -4.35 8.36
N GLU A 27 18.18 -5.14 8.14
CA GLU A 27 18.06 -6.07 7.01
C GLU A 27 17.85 -5.33 5.66
N PHE A 28 17.46 -4.05 5.67
CA PHE A 28 17.11 -3.24 4.48
C PHE A 28 18.06 -2.07 4.25
N LYS A 29 19.38 -2.30 4.36
CA LYS A 29 20.40 -1.24 4.20
C LYS A 29 20.63 -0.76 2.75
N TYR A 30 20.13 -1.50 1.75
CA TYR A 30 20.36 -1.16 0.35
C TYR A 30 19.76 0.19 -0.04
N SER A 31 20.43 0.91 -0.95
CA SER A 31 20.01 2.22 -1.46
C SER A 31 18.60 2.20 -2.04
N PHE A 32 18.19 1.09 -2.67
CA PHE A 32 16.84 0.87 -3.14
C PHE A 32 15.78 1.10 -2.05
N TYR A 33 15.96 0.52 -0.86
CA TYR A 33 14.99 0.66 0.23
C TYR A 33 14.96 2.08 0.80
N ARG A 34 16.07 2.82 0.73
CA ARG A 34 16.09 4.26 1.10
C ARG A 34 15.25 5.10 0.13
N ILE A 35 15.36 4.84 -1.17
CA ILE A 35 14.53 5.49 -2.19
C ILE A 35 13.05 5.15 -1.96
N VAL A 36 12.74 3.88 -1.72
CA VAL A 36 11.37 3.43 -1.39
C VAL A 36 10.84 4.10 -0.12
N GLN A 37 11.67 4.26 0.92
CA GLN A 37 11.29 4.99 2.14
C GLN A 37 11.00 6.45 1.86
N CYS A 38 11.83 7.12 1.06
CA CYS A 38 11.55 8.51 0.63
C CYS A 38 10.21 8.61 -0.10
N ASP A 39 9.92 7.67 -1.01
CA ASP A 39 8.65 7.63 -1.73
C ASP A 39 7.46 7.38 -0.78
N LEU A 40 7.57 6.43 0.16
CA LEU A 40 6.56 6.22 1.20
C LEU A 40 6.33 7.48 2.05
N ILE A 41 7.38 8.22 2.41
CA ILE A 41 7.28 9.48 3.16
C ILE A 41 6.51 10.52 2.34
N VAL A 42 6.88 10.71 1.07
CA VAL A 42 6.19 11.64 0.16
C VAL A 42 4.72 11.24 0.03
N ASN A 43 4.42 9.95 -0.12
CA ASN A 43 3.05 9.44 -0.21
C ASN A 43 2.23 9.70 1.06
N VAL A 44 2.82 9.57 2.25
CA VAL A 44 2.18 9.94 3.52
C VAL A 44 1.86 11.43 3.54
N PHE A 45 2.82 12.29 3.19
CA PHE A 45 2.60 13.75 3.15
C PHE A 45 1.53 14.13 2.13
N CYS A 46 1.55 13.55 0.92
CA CYS A 46 0.54 13.75 -0.11
C CYS A 46 -0.85 13.36 0.39
N PHE A 47 -0.98 12.18 1.00
CA PHE A 47 -2.26 11.70 1.52
C PHE A 47 -2.77 12.61 2.65
N LEU A 48 -1.93 12.94 3.64
CA LEU A 48 -2.32 13.80 4.76
C LEU A 48 -2.74 15.20 4.30
N ASN A 49 -2.03 15.79 3.34
CA ASN A 49 -2.36 17.08 2.76
C ASN A 49 -3.71 17.02 2.01
N GLY A 50 -3.91 16.00 1.17
CA GLY A 50 -5.18 15.79 0.47
C GLY A 50 -6.35 15.52 1.43
N TRP A 51 -6.10 14.75 2.49
CA TRP A 51 -7.07 14.44 3.53
C TRP A 51 -7.46 15.69 4.33
N PHE A 52 -6.49 16.51 4.75
CA PHE A 52 -6.73 17.80 5.41
C PHE A 52 -7.55 18.75 4.52
N SER A 53 -7.22 18.85 3.23
CA SER A 53 -8.00 19.65 2.27
C SER A 53 -9.46 19.20 2.15
N ARG A 54 -9.75 17.90 2.30
CA ARG A 54 -11.13 17.37 2.31
C ARG A 54 -11.86 17.72 3.59
N PHE A 55 -11.20 17.62 4.76
CA PHE A 55 -11.76 18.07 6.04
C PHE A 55 -12.19 19.54 6.01
N CYS A 56 -11.43 20.41 5.34
CA CYS A 56 -11.77 21.82 5.22
C CYS A 56 -12.99 22.10 4.32
N LYS A 57 -13.37 21.17 3.45
CA LYS A 57 -14.42 21.38 2.43
C LYS A 57 -15.82 20.90 2.87
N TRP A 58 -15.91 20.00 3.84
CA TRP A 58 -17.18 19.40 4.23
C TRP A 58 -17.78 20.07 5.46
N THR A 59 -19.09 20.28 5.40
CA THR A 59 -19.86 20.96 6.44
C THR A 59 -19.89 20.18 7.74
N PHE A 60 -19.88 18.84 7.67
CA PHE A 60 -19.82 17.96 8.83
C PHE A 60 -18.55 18.15 9.67
N THR A 61 -17.41 18.41 9.02
CA THR A 61 -16.10 18.57 9.68
C THR A 61 -15.76 20.02 10.01
N ALA A 62 -16.58 20.98 9.58
CA ALA A 62 -16.40 22.41 9.82
C ALA A 62 -16.20 22.79 11.30
N PRO A 63 -16.98 22.30 12.29
CA PRO A 63 -16.76 22.68 13.69
C PRO A 63 -15.42 22.19 14.25
N MET A 64 -14.97 21.00 13.84
CA MET A 64 -13.66 20.48 14.22
C MET A 64 -12.53 21.30 13.58
N MET A 65 -12.68 21.68 12.32
CA MET A 65 -11.68 22.50 11.62
C MET A 65 -11.60 23.93 12.16
N LEU A 66 -12.70 24.46 12.71
CA LEU A 66 -12.70 25.75 13.40
C LEU A 66 -11.81 25.70 14.66
N VAL A 67 -11.92 24.63 15.46
CA VAL A 67 -11.05 24.41 16.62
C VAL A 67 -9.59 24.30 16.20
N VAL A 68 -9.30 23.61 15.09
CA VAL A 68 -7.94 23.50 14.55
C VAL A 68 -7.44 24.86 14.03
N TYR A 69 -8.31 25.68 13.46
CA TYR A 69 -7.96 27.02 12.99
C TYR A 69 -7.54 27.92 14.15
N GLU A 70 -8.31 27.91 15.24
CA GLU A 70 -8.04 28.74 16.42
C GLU A 70 -6.77 28.30 17.18
N ASN A 71 -6.51 26.99 17.27
CA ASN A 71 -5.39 26.46 18.06
C ASN A 71 -4.12 26.19 17.23
N PHE A 72 -4.25 25.94 15.93
CA PHE A 72 -3.14 25.52 15.08
C PHE A 72 -3.29 26.06 13.64
N TYR A 73 -3.45 27.38 13.53
CA TYR A 73 -3.56 28.11 12.26
C TYR A 73 -2.45 27.77 11.25
N PHE A 74 -1.23 27.46 11.73
CA PHE A 74 -0.10 27.06 10.90
C PHE A 74 -0.37 25.85 9.98
N ALA A 75 -1.23 24.90 10.38
CA ALA A 75 -1.61 23.77 9.53
C ALA A 75 -2.26 24.22 8.21
N PHE A 76 -3.06 25.29 8.24
CA PHE A 76 -3.73 25.79 7.04
C PHE A 76 -2.72 26.42 6.07
N HIS A 77 -1.72 27.13 6.57
CA HIS A 77 -0.62 27.65 5.75
C HIS A 77 0.21 26.54 5.13
N LEU A 78 0.55 25.49 5.89
CA LEU A 78 1.26 24.33 5.37
C LEU A 78 0.46 23.58 4.29
N ASN A 79 -0.84 23.40 4.50
CA ASN A 79 -1.74 22.79 3.52
C ASN A 79 -1.81 23.64 2.23
N GLN A 80 -1.98 24.96 2.36
CA GLN A 80 -2.02 25.86 1.19
C GLN A 80 -0.68 25.92 0.45
N PHE A 81 0.43 25.97 1.18
CA PHE A 81 1.77 25.89 0.61
C PHE A 81 1.95 24.58 -0.15
N SER A 82 1.55 23.45 0.44
CA SER A 82 1.68 22.14 -0.18
C SER A 82 0.80 22.02 -1.43
N ILE A 83 -0.45 22.45 -1.38
CA ILE A 83 -1.35 22.52 -2.54
C ILE A 83 -0.71 23.36 -3.65
N ASN A 84 -0.19 24.54 -3.33
CA ASN A 84 0.46 25.41 -4.31
C ASN A 84 1.76 24.79 -4.84
N PHE A 85 2.55 24.12 -4.01
CA PHE A 85 3.77 23.44 -4.43
C PHE A 85 3.46 22.30 -5.41
N PHE A 86 2.49 21.43 -5.07
CA PHE A 86 2.03 20.37 -5.98
C PHE A 86 1.38 20.94 -7.25
N TYR A 87 0.58 21.99 -7.12
CA TYR A 87 -0.03 22.65 -8.27
C TYR A 87 1.02 23.25 -9.17
N ASN A 88 2.07 23.92 -8.66
CA ASN A 88 3.14 24.48 -9.48
C ASN A 88 4.06 23.40 -10.10
N LEU A 89 4.32 22.31 -9.38
CA LEU A 89 4.96 21.11 -9.96
C LEU A 89 4.13 20.53 -11.11
N GLN A 90 2.80 20.71 -11.08
CA GLN A 90 1.87 20.20 -12.08
C GLN A 90 1.49 21.24 -13.16
N SER A 91 1.56 22.55 -12.86
CA SER A 91 1.09 23.67 -13.70
C SER A 91 2.17 24.20 -14.65
N THR A 92 3.38 23.63 -14.62
CA THR A 92 4.27 23.64 -15.79
C THR A 92 3.65 22.93 -17.00
N LYS A 93 2.46 22.32 -16.86
CA LYS A 93 1.67 21.73 -17.94
C LYS A 93 0.46 22.61 -18.29
N SER A 94 0.53 23.32 -19.41
CA SER A 94 -0.63 23.92 -20.07
C SER A 94 -1.71 22.87 -20.40
N ALA A 95 -2.93 23.30 -20.76
CA ALA A 95 -4.00 22.41 -21.20
C ALA A 95 -3.61 21.50 -22.40
N LEU A 96 -2.61 21.89 -23.18
CA LEU A 96 -2.01 21.06 -24.22
C LEU A 96 -1.08 19.99 -23.62
N TRP A 97 -0.25 20.36 -22.65
CA TRP A 97 0.63 19.41 -21.96
C TRP A 97 -0.14 18.35 -21.16
N SER A 98 -1.30 18.68 -20.59
CA SER A 98 -2.14 17.66 -19.93
C SER A 98 -2.71 16.65 -20.93
N ARG A 99 -3.13 17.10 -22.12
CA ARG A 99 -3.56 16.23 -23.23
C ARG A 99 -2.41 15.39 -23.78
N ILE A 100 -1.23 15.98 -23.98
CA ILE A 100 -0.03 15.27 -24.43
C ILE A 100 0.40 14.23 -23.40
N PHE A 101 0.47 14.61 -22.12
CA PHE A 101 0.83 13.70 -21.03
C PHE A 101 -0.19 12.56 -20.91
N TYR A 102 -1.47 12.84 -21.11
CA TYR A 102 -2.51 11.82 -21.15
C TYR A 102 -2.27 10.81 -22.28
N TRP A 103 -2.06 11.26 -23.52
CA TRP A 103 -1.80 10.37 -24.65
C TRP A 103 -0.49 9.60 -24.51
N MET A 104 0.56 10.24 -24.00
CA MET A 104 1.86 9.60 -23.72
C MET A 104 1.71 8.53 -22.63
N SER A 105 0.94 8.79 -21.57
CA SER A 105 0.67 7.81 -20.52
C SER A 105 -0.19 6.66 -21.03
N LEU A 106 -1.25 6.95 -21.78
CA LEU A 106 -2.13 5.93 -22.36
C LEU A 106 -1.37 4.98 -23.28
N THR A 107 -0.53 5.53 -24.17
CA THR A 107 0.34 4.75 -25.05
C THR A 107 1.38 3.95 -24.26
N TYR A 108 2.03 4.56 -23.27
CA TYR A 108 2.99 3.89 -22.38
C TYR A 108 2.38 2.68 -21.66
N PHE A 109 1.23 2.84 -20.99
CA PHE A 109 0.57 1.74 -20.29
C PHE A 109 0.04 0.67 -21.25
N SER A 110 -0.47 1.05 -22.42
CA SER A 110 -0.91 0.09 -23.45
C SER A 110 0.24 -0.75 -23.97
N VAL A 111 1.39 -0.12 -24.25
CA VAL A 111 2.61 -0.80 -24.72
C VAL A 111 3.14 -1.75 -23.64
N ILE A 112 3.19 -1.33 -22.37
CA ILE A 112 3.62 -2.20 -21.28
C ILE A 112 2.68 -3.39 -21.10
N LEU A 113 1.36 -3.17 -21.17
CA LEU A 113 0.38 -4.25 -21.06
C LEU A 113 0.57 -5.26 -22.19
N PHE A 114 0.75 -4.77 -23.43
CA PHE A 114 1.04 -5.61 -24.60
C PHE A 114 2.36 -6.40 -24.44
N ILE A 115 3.46 -5.74 -24.05
CA ILE A 115 4.76 -6.38 -23.82
C ILE A 115 4.65 -7.44 -22.71
N ASN A 116 3.93 -7.17 -21.62
CA ASN A 116 3.72 -8.13 -20.54
C ASN A 116 2.95 -9.37 -21.01
N ILE A 117 1.88 -9.19 -21.79
CA ILE A 117 1.13 -10.31 -22.40
C ILE A 117 2.05 -11.12 -23.33
N LEU A 118 2.76 -10.45 -24.24
CA LEU A 118 3.69 -11.11 -25.16
C LEU A 118 4.80 -11.87 -24.43
N THR A 119 5.28 -11.33 -23.31
CA THR A 119 6.31 -11.96 -22.48
C THR A 119 5.77 -13.22 -21.81
N ILE A 120 4.55 -13.18 -21.27
CA ILE A 120 3.89 -14.38 -20.69
C ILE A 120 3.72 -15.46 -21.77
N ILE A 121 3.24 -15.09 -22.95
CA ILE A 121 3.08 -16.00 -24.08
C ILE A 121 4.45 -16.58 -24.45
N SER A 122 5.48 -15.74 -24.65
CA SER A 122 6.83 -16.17 -25.01
C SER A 122 7.47 -17.13 -23.98
N ILE A 123 7.24 -16.90 -22.69
CA ILE A 123 7.72 -17.80 -21.62
C ILE A 123 6.99 -19.14 -21.67
N LYS A 124 5.67 -19.14 -21.93
CA LYS A 124 4.89 -20.39 -22.10
C LYS A 124 5.34 -21.15 -23.34
N THR A 125 5.57 -20.48 -24.48
CA THR A 125 5.95 -21.11 -25.75
C THR A 125 7.38 -21.67 -25.73
N ARG A 126 8.33 -21.02 -25.03
CA ARG A 126 9.73 -21.51 -24.88
C ARG A 126 9.84 -22.80 -24.05
N TYR A 127 8.83 -23.17 -23.27
CA TYR A 127 8.78 -24.45 -22.54
C TYR A 127 8.85 -25.66 -23.47
N ASN A 128 8.29 -25.55 -24.69
CA ASN A 128 8.32 -26.64 -25.65
C ASN A 128 9.70 -26.88 -26.28
N LYS A 129 10.72 -26.01 -26.04
CA LYS A 129 11.99 -26.09 -26.77
C LYS A 129 13.31 -25.99 -26.00
N LYS A 130 13.41 -25.55 -24.73
CA LYS A 130 14.66 -25.76 -23.95
C LYS A 130 14.59 -25.47 -22.44
N SER A 131 15.39 -26.24 -21.73
CA SER A 131 15.62 -26.36 -20.28
C SER A 131 15.97 -25.04 -19.58
N ALA A 132 15.02 -24.48 -18.84
CA ALA A 132 15.28 -23.58 -17.72
C ALA A 132 14.73 -24.24 -16.44
N SER A 133 15.45 -24.12 -15.32
CA SER A 133 14.99 -24.66 -14.02
C SER A 133 13.55 -24.25 -13.74
N GLU A 134 12.69 -25.22 -13.43
CA GLU A 134 11.25 -25.02 -13.21
C GLU A 134 10.97 -23.93 -12.16
N LYS A 135 11.85 -23.80 -11.18
CA LYS A 135 11.83 -22.80 -10.11
C LYS A 135 12.07 -21.38 -10.64
N THR A 136 13.06 -21.18 -11.51
CA THR A 136 13.37 -19.89 -12.12
C THR A 136 12.26 -19.43 -13.06
N ARG A 137 11.67 -20.36 -13.83
CA ARG A 137 10.52 -20.07 -14.69
C ARG A 137 9.28 -19.64 -13.90
N ARG A 138 8.92 -20.39 -12.85
CA ARG A 138 7.78 -20.02 -11.98
C ARG A 138 7.99 -18.64 -11.38
N MET A 139 9.22 -18.32 -10.96
CA MET A 139 9.56 -16.99 -10.47
C MET A 139 9.38 -15.91 -11.55
N MET A 140 9.86 -16.13 -12.79
CA MET A 140 9.69 -15.17 -13.89
C MET A 140 8.22 -14.97 -14.27
N ILE A 141 7.43 -16.04 -14.42
CA ILE A 141 6.00 -15.93 -14.74
C ILE A 141 5.27 -15.15 -13.65
N ASN A 142 5.52 -15.48 -12.38
CA ASN A 142 4.90 -14.77 -11.27
C ASN A 142 5.27 -13.28 -11.31
N LEU A 143 6.56 -12.94 -11.47
CA LEU A 143 7.01 -11.54 -11.60
C LEU A 143 6.40 -10.81 -12.80
N THR A 144 6.22 -11.45 -13.95
CA THR A 144 5.57 -10.81 -15.11
C THR A 144 4.06 -10.66 -14.90
N LEU A 145 3.40 -11.61 -14.25
CA LEU A 145 1.96 -11.54 -13.93
C LEU A 145 1.67 -10.40 -12.94
N ILE A 146 2.55 -10.27 -11.95
CA ILE A 146 2.65 -9.15 -11.01
C ILE A 146 2.70 -7.79 -11.74
N THR A 147 3.65 -7.62 -12.67
CA THR A 147 3.79 -6.38 -13.45
C THR A 147 2.58 -6.16 -14.35
N SER A 148 2.05 -7.23 -14.94
CA SER A 148 0.85 -7.19 -15.78
C SER A 148 -0.39 -6.73 -15.00
N ILE A 149 -0.61 -7.24 -13.79
CA ILE A 149 -1.71 -6.80 -12.91
C ILE A 149 -1.54 -5.33 -12.56
N ASN A 150 -0.34 -4.93 -12.13
CA ASN A 150 -0.07 -3.54 -11.77
C ASN A 150 -0.37 -2.60 -12.95
N SER A 151 0.17 -2.89 -14.14
CA SER A 151 -0.09 -2.10 -15.35
C SER A 151 -1.57 -2.11 -15.77
N SER A 152 -2.29 -3.21 -15.55
CA SER A 152 -3.73 -3.29 -15.86
C SER A 152 -4.55 -2.42 -14.91
N ILE A 153 -4.23 -2.40 -13.61
CA ILE A 153 -4.89 -1.52 -12.63
C ILE A 153 -4.68 -0.06 -13.04
N PHE A 154 -3.43 0.35 -13.32
CA PHE A 154 -3.15 1.71 -13.81
C PHE A 154 -3.91 2.04 -15.10
N PHE A 155 -3.99 1.10 -16.05
CA PHE A 155 -4.72 1.29 -17.30
C PHE A 155 -6.23 1.52 -17.08
N VAL A 156 -6.85 0.75 -16.19
CA VAL A 156 -8.26 0.94 -15.81
C VAL A 156 -8.49 2.32 -15.19
N VAL A 157 -7.59 2.77 -14.32
CA VAL A 157 -7.66 4.11 -13.73
C VAL A 157 -7.56 5.22 -14.79
N PHE A 158 -6.69 5.05 -15.78
CA PHE A 158 -6.59 6.00 -16.90
C PHE A 158 -7.85 6.06 -17.76
N ILE A 159 -8.48 4.90 -18.05
CA ILE A 159 -9.75 4.86 -18.77
C ILE A 159 -10.84 5.58 -17.95
N TRP A 160 -10.91 5.30 -16.65
CA TRP A 160 -11.90 5.91 -15.77
C TRP A 160 -11.77 7.44 -15.71
N GLN A 161 -10.54 7.97 -15.69
CA GLN A 161 -10.31 9.42 -15.74
C GLN A 161 -10.86 10.08 -17.02
N SER A 162 -10.96 9.34 -18.12
CA SER A 162 -11.43 9.88 -19.40
C SER A 162 -12.93 9.73 -19.59
N VAL A 163 -13.48 8.58 -19.22
CA VAL A 163 -14.88 8.24 -19.49
C VAL A 163 -15.79 8.55 -18.29
N GLY A 164 -15.23 8.58 -17.07
CA GLY A 164 -16.01 8.77 -15.84
C GLY A 164 -16.81 10.08 -15.83
N LYS A 165 -16.26 11.16 -16.40
CA LYS A 165 -16.92 12.46 -16.47
C LYS A 165 -18.19 12.45 -17.34
N SER A 166 -18.23 11.62 -18.38
CA SER A 166 -19.40 11.50 -19.26
C SER A 166 -20.46 10.54 -18.74
N ILE A 167 -20.11 9.69 -17.77
CA ILE A 167 -21.02 8.66 -17.21
C ILE A 167 -21.69 9.15 -15.92
N MET A 168 -20.96 9.87 -15.06
CA MET A 168 -21.42 10.23 -13.73
C MET A 168 -21.64 11.73 -13.55
N GLU A 169 -22.54 12.07 -12.63
CA GLU A 169 -22.66 13.44 -12.12
C GLU A 169 -21.33 13.93 -11.54
N LEU A 170 -21.09 15.24 -11.65
CA LEU A 170 -19.80 15.86 -11.33
C LEU A 170 -19.31 15.53 -9.92
N GLN A 171 -20.20 15.53 -8.92
CA GLN A 171 -19.82 15.25 -7.53
C GLN A 171 -19.35 13.80 -7.35
N THR A 172 -20.09 12.84 -7.90
CA THR A 172 -19.75 11.41 -7.85
C THR A 172 -18.48 11.10 -8.63
N TYR A 173 -18.29 11.75 -9.79
CA TYR A 173 -17.06 11.66 -10.56
C TYR A 173 -15.86 12.19 -9.76
N MET A 174 -15.96 13.37 -9.14
CA MET A 174 -14.88 13.94 -8.32
C MET A 174 -14.57 13.06 -7.10
N ALA A 175 -15.58 12.48 -6.47
CA ALA A 175 -15.40 11.52 -5.39
C ALA A 175 -14.65 10.26 -5.85
N SER A 176 -14.99 9.71 -7.03
CA SER A 176 -14.28 8.56 -7.61
C SER A 176 -12.81 8.89 -7.92
N MET A 177 -12.52 10.12 -8.38
CA MET A 177 -11.16 10.58 -8.64
C MET A 177 -10.34 10.73 -7.37
N TYR A 178 -10.96 11.14 -6.25
CA TYR A 178 -10.29 11.14 -4.94
C TYR A 178 -9.94 9.73 -4.48
N VAL A 179 -10.87 8.78 -4.62
CA VAL A 179 -10.64 7.36 -4.32
C VAL A 179 -9.46 6.80 -5.12
N LEU A 180 -9.46 7.07 -6.43
CA LEU A 180 -8.40 6.62 -7.32
C LEU A 180 -7.05 7.26 -7.00
N SER A 181 -7.02 8.56 -6.73
CA SER A 181 -5.79 9.26 -6.34
C SER A 181 -5.15 8.63 -5.11
N ASP A 182 -5.89 8.44 -4.02
CA ASP A 182 -5.30 7.87 -2.80
C ASP A 182 -4.95 6.40 -2.98
N SER A 183 -5.74 5.66 -3.78
CA SER A 183 -5.42 4.26 -4.10
C SER A 183 -4.05 4.14 -4.76
N MET A 184 -3.67 5.11 -5.59
CA MET A 184 -2.38 5.16 -6.26
C MET A 184 -1.27 5.64 -5.34
N THR A 185 -1.51 6.71 -4.57
CA THR A 185 -0.57 7.23 -3.58
C THR A 185 -0.22 6.18 -2.52
N LEU A 186 -1.17 5.34 -2.12
CA LEU A 186 -0.98 4.33 -1.08
C LEU A 186 -0.79 2.91 -1.63
N LEU A 187 -0.50 2.74 -2.91
CA LEU A 187 -0.34 1.42 -3.56
C LEU A 187 0.99 0.73 -3.20
N LEU A 188 2.04 1.51 -2.96
CA LEU A 188 3.42 1.02 -2.81
C LEU A 188 3.61 -0.05 -1.72
N PRO A 189 3.04 0.06 -0.51
CA PRO A 189 3.11 -0.99 0.51
C PRO A 189 2.53 -2.33 0.04
N TYR A 190 1.43 -2.29 -0.72
CA TYR A 190 0.82 -3.49 -1.30
C TYR A 190 1.72 -4.12 -2.36
N MET A 191 2.36 -3.30 -3.21
CA MET A 191 3.35 -3.79 -4.17
C MET A 191 4.53 -4.47 -3.48
N LEU A 192 5.04 -3.91 -2.37
CA LEU A 192 6.11 -4.53 -1.59
C LEU A 192 5.70 -5.89 -1.02
N LEU A 193 4.48 -6.01 -0.49
CA LEU A 193 3.95 -7.28 0.02
C LEU A 193 3.87 -8.34 -1.07
N VAL A 194 3.26 -8.02 -2.20
CA VAL A 194 2.98 -9.01 -3.25
C VAL A 194 4.24 -9.34 -4.05
N PHE A 195 5.14 -8.38 -4.24
CA PHE A 195 6.22 -8.51 -5.23
C PHE A 195 7.62 -8.64 -4.61
N ASP A 196 7.92 -7.96 -3.50
CA ASP A 196 9.26 -8.02 -2.88
C ASP A 196 9.43 -9.28 -2.01
N ARG A 197 10.32 -10.17 -2.46
CA ARG A 197 10.63 -11.43 -1.77
C ARG A 197 11.41 -11.23 -0.47
N ASN A 198 12.28 -10.23 -0.40
CA ASN A 198 13.07 -9.95 0.80
C ASN A 198 12.16 -9.43 1.90
N VAL A 199 11.27 -8.49 1.54
CA VAL A 199 10.21 -7.99 2.42
C VAL A 199 9.35 -9.15 2.94
N ARG A 200 8.85 -10.03 2.07
CA ARG A 200 8.04 -11.18 2.51
C ARG A 200 8.77 -12.12 3.44
N LYS A 201 10.04 -12.44 3.17
CA LYS A 201 10.85 -13.30 4.04
C LYS A 201 11.07 -12.68 5.41
N ALA A 202 11.45 -11.40 5.45
CA ALA A 202 11.65 -10.66 6.69
C ALA A 202 10.34 -10.55 7.51
N LEU A 203 9.22 -10.32 6.83
CA LEU A 203 7.91 -10.24 7.45
C LEU A 203 7.51 -11.61 8.04
N ALA A 204 7.65 -12.69 7.28
CA ALA A 204 7.37 -14.05 7.76
C ALA A 204 8.24 -14.43 8.97
N LYS A 205 9.53 -14.08 8.96
CA LYS A 205 10.44 -14.27 10.11
C LYS A 205 9.97 -13.49 11.33
N THR A 206 9.52 -12.26 11.16
CA THR A 206 9.05 -11.38 12.24
C THR A 206 7.74 -11.87 12.85
N ILE A 207 6.79 -12.30 12.02
CA ILE A 207 5.52 -12.84 12.47
C ILE A 207 5.75 -14.18 13.17
N GLY A 208 6.59 -15.05 12.60
CA GLY A 208 6.96 -16.33 13.19
C GLY A 208 7.65 -16.18 14.55
N SER A 209 8.61 -15.24 14.68
CA SER A 209 9.29 -15.02 15.96
C SER A 209 8.35 -14.48 17.03
N LYS A 210 7.43 -13.57 16.68
CA LYS A 210 6.39 -13.08 17.60
C LYS A 210 5.40 -14.18 18.00
N ALA A 211 4.98 -15.03 17.06
CA ALA A 211 4.08 -16.15 17.34
C ALA A 211 4.72 -17.17 18.30
N VAL A 212 6.01 -17.48 18.12
CA VAL A 212 6.76 -18.36 19.02
C VAL A 212 6.90 -17.73 20.41
N TRP A 213 7.18 -16.42 20.50
CA TRP A 213 7.25 -15.71 21.78
C TRP A 213 5.89 -15.73 22.51
N LEU A 214 4.81 -15.47 21.79
CA LEU A 214 3.45 -15.44 22.34
C LEU A 214 2.97 -16.84 22.79
N ALA A 215 3.34 -17.89 22.05
CA ALA A 215 3.11 -19.27 22.47
C ALA A 215 3.89 -19.62 23.74
N ARG A 216 5.14 -19.13 23.90
CA ARG A 216 5.91 -19.30 25.13
C ARG A 216 5.29 -18.54 26.31
N SER A 217 4.87 -17.29 26.12
CA SER A 217 4.25 -16.52 27.20
C SER A 217 2.96 -17.19 27.70
N LEU A 218 2.10 -17.64 26.79
CA LEU A 218 0.87 -18.37 27.14
C LEU A 218 1.14 -19.76 27.75
N GLY A 219 2.17 -20.46 27.27
CA GLY A 219 2.59 -21.75 27.84
C GLY A 219 3.17 -21.63 29.24
N THR A 220 3.76 -20.48 29.60
CA THR A 220 4.35 -20.26 30.93
C THR A 220 3.27 -20.00 31.99
N ASP A 221 2.13 -19.41 31.62
CA ASP A 221 0.96 -19.25 32.51
C ASP A 221 0.29 -20.59 32.89
N SER A 222 0.46 -21.64 32.08
CA SER A 222 -0.05 -22.99 32.41
C SER A 222 0.73 -23.70 33.53
N SER A 223 1.86 -23.14 33.97
CA SER A 223 2.66 -23.69 35.08
C SER A 223 2.07 -23.39 36.47
N LEU A 224 1.07 -22.51 36.58
CA LEU A 224 0.32 -22.26 37.82
C LEU A 224 -0.78 -23.30 38.11
N MET A 225 -1.08 -24.22 37.19
CA MET A 225 -2.02 -25.33 37.40
C MET A 225 -1.33 -26.70 37.60
N ARG A 226 -0.08 -26.71 38.08
CA ARG A 226 0.62 -27.95 38.42
C ARG A 226 1.06 -27.99 39.89
N ASN A 227 0.19 -27.55 40.80
CA ASN A 227 0.36 -27.69 42.25
C ASN A 227 -0.98 -28.02 42.93
N THR A 228 -1.54 -29.19 42.63
CA THR A 228 -2.53 -29.94 43.43
C THR A 228 -2.71 -31.28 42.72
N SER A 229 -1.99 -32.34 43.03
CA SER A 229 -2.13 -33.10 44.27
C SER A 229 -1.01 -34.15 44.32
N VAL A 230 -0.04 -33.94 45.20
CA VAL A 230 0.72 -35.03 45.79
C VAL A 230 -0.19 -35.61 46.87
N ILE A 231 -0.99 -36.61 46.52
CA ILE A 231 -1.60 -37.50 47.52
C ILE A 231 -0.74 -38.75 47.54
N ASN A 232 0.14 -38.81 48.55
CA ASN A 232 0.72 -40.04 49.06
C ASN A 232 -0.39 -41.06 49.29
N VAL A 233 -0.34 -42.21 48.62
CA VAL A 233 -0.93 -43.43 49.17
C VAL A 233 0.21 -44.41 49.46
N ILE A 234 0.40 -44.53 50.76
CA ILE A 234 1.27 -45.35 51.57
C ILE A 234 1.44 -46.77 51.05
N SER A 235 2.70 -47.22 51.10
CA SER A 235 3.15 -48.60 51.04
C SER A 235 2.45 -49.48 52.08
N THR A 236 1.86 -50.60 51.65
CA THR A 236 1.76 -51.81 52.47
C THR A 236 2.05 -53.03 51.61
N LYS A 237 3.30 -53.51 51.67
CA LYS A 237 3.62 -54.92 51.50
C LYS A 237 3.88 -55.48 52.90
N SER A 238 3.11 -56.48 53.31
CA SER A 238 3.53 -57.47 54.31
C SER A 238 3.08 -58.84 53.80
N THR A 239 4.09 -59.71 53.65
CA THR A 239 4.06 -61.19 53.77
C THR A 239 2.72 -61.90 53.77
#